data_AF-A0A266Q3T9-F1
#
_entry.id   AF-A0A266Q3T9-F1
#
_cell.length_a   1.000
_cell.length_b   1.000
_cell.length_c   1.000
_cell.angle_alpha   90.00
_cell.angle_beta   90.00
_cell.angle_gamma   90.00
#
_symmetry.space_group_name_H-M   'P 1'
#
loop_
_entity.id
_entity.type
_entity.pdbx_description
1 polymer ?
#
loop_
_entity_poly.entity_id
_entity_poly.type
_entity_poly.pdbx_seq_one_letter_code
_entity_poly.pdbx_strand_id
1 'polypeptide(L)' 'MARFIIEYSDRETIIVQLCERAAGLNISPEELIKRFVDAGMDNGDQSPSIATDSLDNFFVKNGTLNAVTE' A
#
# COMPACT_ATOMS: atom_id res chain seq x y z
N MET A 1 38.94 -8.23 7.83
CA MET A 1 38.54 -8.31 6.41
C MET A 1 37.25 -7.53 6.28
N ALA A 2 37.24 -6.42 5.54
CA ALA A 2 36.06 -5.55 5.46
C ALA A 2 34.99 -6.22 4.59
N ARG A 3 33.75 -6.27 5.09
CA ARG A 3 32.57 -6.75 4.34
C ARG A 3 31.83 -5.53 3.82
N PHE A 4 31.70 -5.43 2.51
CA PHE A 4 30.85 -4.43 1.86
C PHE A 4 29.47 -5.03 1.64
N ILE A 5 28.42 -4.31 2.04
CA ILE A 5 27.02 -4.69 1.81
C ILE A 5 26.46 -3.65 0.84
N ILE A 6 25.95 -4.13 -0.30
CA ILE A 6 25.26 -3.32 -1.29
C ILE A 6 23.78 -3.65 -1.15
N GLU A 7 22.99 -2.69 -0.70
CA GLU A 7 21.55 -2.78 -0.60
C GLU A 7 20.94 -1.80 -1.59
N TYR A 8 20.06 -2.30 -2.45
CA TYR A 8 19.30 -1.44 -3.35
C TYR A 8 18.09 -0.89 -2.59
N SER A 9 17.95 0.42 -2.59
CA SER A 9 16.78 1.08 -2.02
C SER A 9 15.61 0.94 -2.98
N ASP A 10 14.54 0.28 -2.57
CA ASP A 10 13.32 0.19 -3.37
C ASP A 10 12.81 1.56 -3.79
N ARG A 11 13.04 2.61 -2.98
CA ARG A 11 12.68 4.00 -3.33
C ARG A 11 13.41 4.53 -4.56
N GLU A 12 14.61 4.05 -4.84
CA GLU A 12 15.39 4.45 -6.01
C GLU A 12 14.96 3.70 -7.27
N THR A 13 14.48 2.46 -7.13
CA THR A 13 14.08 1.61 -8.26
C THR A 13 12.59 1.68 -8.58
N ILE A 14 11.75 2.11 -7.64
CA ILE A 14 10.28 2.09 -7.80
C ILE A 14 9.79 2.96 -8.95
N ILE A 15 10.45 4.09 -9.21
CA ILE A 15 10.07 5.00 -10.32
C ILE A 15 10.34 4.34 -11.66
N VAL A 16 11.49 3.66 -11.81
CA VAL A 16 11.85 2.96 -13.05
C VAL A 16 10.86 1.82 -13.31
N GLN A 17 10.61 0.99 -12.29
CA GLN A 17 9.67 -0.13 -12.39
C GLN A 17 8.24 0.33 -12.70
N LEU A 18 7.80 1.44 -12.11
CA LEU A 18 6.50 2.04 -12.40
C LEU A 18 6.41 2.45 -13.88
N CYS A 19 7.42 3.16 -14.39
CA CYS A 19 7.46 3.61 -15.78
C CYS A 19 7.49 2.43 -16.77
N GLU A 20 8.31 1.41 -16.52
CA GLU A 20 8.38 0.21 -17.34
C GLU A 20 7.04 -0.52 -17.39
N ARG A 21 6.37 -0.64 -16.24
CA ARG A 21 5.07 -1.31 -16.14
C ARG A 21 3.96 -0.51 -16.81
N ALA A 22 3.98 0.82 -16.72
CA ALA A 22 3.03 1.69 -17.41
C ALA A 22 3.21 1.59 -18.94
N ALA A 23 4.47 1.59 -19.41
CA ALA A 23 4.80 1.42 -20.82
C ALA A 23 4.31 0.06 -21.37
N GLY A 24 4.48 -1.03 -20.61
CA GLY A 24 3.98 -2.36 -20.98
C GLY A 24 2.45 -2.45 -21.10
N LEU A 25 1.72 -1.50 -20.49
CA LEU A 25 0.27 -1.38 -20.55
C LEU A 25 -0.20 -0.28 -21.52
N ASN A 26 0.72 0.41 -22.20
CA ASN A 26 0.44 1.55 -23.08
C ASN A 26 -0.40 2.65 -22.40
N ILE A 27 -0.08 2.95 -21.14
CA ILE A 27 -0.69 4.01 -20.33
C ILE A 27 0.41 4.88 -19.69
N SER A 28 0.04 6.03 -19.16
CA SER A 28 0.95 6.86 -18.38
C SER A 28 1.19 6.28 -16.97
N PRO A 29 2.33 6.58 -16.33
CA PRO A 29 2.57 6.24 -14.93
C PRO A 29 1.47 6.76 -13.99
N GLU A 30 0.94 7.96 -14.25
CA GLU A 30 -0.15 8.57 -13.49
C GLU A 30 -1.46 7.77 -13.61
N GLU A 31 -1.77 7.26 -14.81
CA GLU A 31 -2.92 6.39 -15.04
C GLU A 31 -2.76 5.05 -14.31
N LEU A 32 -1.54 4.51 -14.27
CA LEU A 32 -1.25 3.29 -13.52
C LEU A 32 -1.41 3.51 -12.00
N ILE A 33 -0.95 4.64 -11.47
CA ILE A 33 -1.15 5.02 -10.07
C ILE A 33 -2.64 5.13 -9.75
N LYS A 34 -3.43 5.80 -10.59
CA LYS A 34 -4.88 5.92 -10.41
C LYS A 34 -5.56 4.56 -10.36
N ARG A 35 -5.25 3.67 -11.31
CA ARG A 35 -5.80 2.31 -11.32
C ARG A 35 -5.45 1.52 -10.07
N PHE A 36 -4.24 1.67 -9.55
CA PHE A 36 -3.83 1.02 -8.30
C PHE A 36 -4.64 1.54 -7.11
N VAL A 37 -4.81 2.86 -7.00
CA VAL A 37 -5.64 3.48 -5.96
C VAL A 37 -7.08 3.03 -6.08
N ASP A 38 -7.66 3.14 -7.28
CA ASP A 38 -9.05 2.75 -7.54
C ASP A 38 -9.27 1.28 -7.18
N ALA A 39 -8.43 0.35 -7.65
CA ALA A 39 -8.55 -1.07 -7.34
C ALA A 39 -8.38 -1.39 -5.84
N GLY A 40 -7.52 -0.64 -5.14
CA GLY A 40 -7.35 -0.74 -3.69
C GLY A 40 -8.57 -0.24 -2.92
N MET A 41 -9.27 0.76 -3.47
CA MET A 41 -10.49 1.32 -2.87
C MET A 41 -11.74 0.51 -3.26
N ASP A 42 -11.79 -0.09 -4.44
CA ASP A 42 -12.98 -0.74 -5.01
C ASP A 42 -13.42 -1.98 -4.20
N ASN A 43 -12.48 -2.64 -3.52
CA ASN A 43 -12.74 -3.82 -2.70
C ASN A 43 -12.79 -3.54 -1.18
N GLY A 44 -12.67 -2.27 -0.78
CA GLY A 44 -12.72 -1.86 0.63
C GLY A 44 -14.14 -1.56 1.09
N ASP A 45 -14.43 -1.83 2.37
CA ASP A 45 -15.62 -1.27 3.02
C ASP A 45 -15.57 0.27 2.88
N GLN A 46 -16.53 0.84 2.16
CA GLN A 46 -16.67 2.28 1.95
C GLN A 46 -17.31 2.98 3.15
N SER A 47 -17.65 2.23 4.21
CA SER A 47 -18.16 2.79 5.44
C SER A 47 -17.11 3.70 6.08
N PRO A 48 -17.51 4.88 6.57
CA PRO A 48 -16.60 5.76 7.29
C PRO A 48 -16.04 5.04 8.51
N SER A 49 -14.76 5.25 8.80
CA SER A 49 -14.14 4.59 9.94
C SER A 49 -14.78 5.02 11.26
N ILE A 50 -14.95 4.06 12.16
CA ILE A 50 -15.50 4.29 13.50
C ILE A 50 -14.38 4.82 14.39
N ALA A 51 -14.56 6.04 14.91
CA ALA A 51 -13.62 6.66 15.85
C ALA A 51 -13.59 5.91 17.19
N THR A 52 -12.40 5.84 17.79
CA THR A 52 -12.14 5.20 19.08
C THR A 52 -11.13 5.99 19.89
N ASP A 53 -10.97 5.59 21.14
CA ASP A 53 -10.06 6.14 22.14
C ASP A 53 -8.62 5.61 22.04
N SER A 54 -8.39 4.50 21.32
CA SER A 54 -7.06 3.94 21.06
C SER A 54 -6.93 3.41 19.63
N LEU A 55 -5.67 3.31 19.15
CA LEU A 55 -5.36 2.74 17.83
C LEU A 55 -5.71 1.26 17.74
N ASP A 56 -5.49 0.48 18.80
CA ASP A 56 -5.85 -0.95 18.81
C ASP A 56 -7.37 -1.13 18.68
N ASN A 57 -8.14 -0.34 19.43
CA ASN A 57 -9.60 -0.34 19.34
C ASN A 57 -10.07 0.13 17.95
N PHE A 58 -9.37 1.07 17.33
CA PHE A 58 -9.68 1.56 15.99
C PHE A 58 -9.58 0.41 14.98
N PHE A 59 -8.47 -0.33 15.00
CA PHE A 59 -8.28 -1.43 14.05
C PHE A 59 -9.25 -2.58 14.28
N VAL A 60 -9.58 -2.92 15.54
CA VAL A 60 -10.58 -3.95 15.84
C VAL A 60 -11.97 -3.52 15.38
N LYS A 61 -12.41 -2.28 15.69
CA LYS A 61 -13.74 -1.80 15.29
C LYS A 61 -13.90 -1.63 13.78
N ASN A 62 -12.81 -1.37 13.06
CA ASN A 62 -12.80 -1.24 11.61
C ASN A 62 -12.38 -2.54 10.90
N GLY A 63 -12.48 -3.69 11.58
CA GLY A 63 -12.29 -5.02 10.98
C GLY A 63 -10.88 -5.30 10.45
N THR A 64 -9.89 -4.50 10.84
CA THR A 64 -8.50 -4.62 10.40
C THR A 64 -7.71 -5.62 11.25
N LEU A 65 -8.07 -5.76 12.53
CA LEU A 65 -7.50 -6.74 13.46
C LEU A 65 -8.60 -7.59 14.07
N ASN A 66 -8.33 -8.87 14.29
CA ASN A 66 -9.20 -9.72 15.09
C ASN A 66 -9.08 -9.31 16.56
N ALA A 67 -10.20 -9.23 17.26
CA ALA A 67 -10.18 -9.06 18.72
C ALA A 67 -9.40 -10.22 19.34
N VAL A 68 -8.33 -9.89 20.09
CA VAL A 68 -7.62 -10.88 20.89
C VAL A 68 -8.59 -11.33 21.97
N THR A 69 -9.06 -12.56 21.88
CA THR A 69 -9.82 -13.23 22.95
C THR A 69 -8.77 -13.88 23.85
N GLU A 70 -8.64 -13.38 25.08
CA GLU A 70 -7.96 -14.09 26.17
C GLU A 70 -8.83 -15.26 26.68
#